data_AF-G0HYE7-F1
#
_entry.id   AF-G0HYE7-F1
#
_cell.length_a   1.000
_cell.length_b   1.000
_cell.length_c   1.000
_cell.angle_alpha   90.00
_cell.angle_beta   90.00
_cell.angle_gamma   90.00
#
_symmetry.space_group_name_H-M   'P 1'
#
loop_
_entity.id
_entity.type
_entity.pdbx_description
1 polymer ?
#
loop_
_entity_poly.entity_id
_entity_poly.type
_entity_poly.pdbx_seq_one_letter_code
_entity_poly.pdbx_strand_id
1 'polypeptide(L)'
;MDDIELGIPAGIVDSLPPDSEDTKRDMEQAVGGWERELNAALNTEEPASAVVDHIEQFESRWEAYDEYVVELRAWGQSPIYAMAWRDLHAAVIAQIYDHEDLDERINRERNARIVDDGIRPG
;
A
#
# COMPACT_ATOMS: atom_id res chain seq x y z
N MET A 1 0.20 18.74 9.19
CA MET A 1 0.15 17.28 9.19
C MET A 1 1.56 16.85 9.46
N ASP A 2 1.73 16.03 10.48
CA ASP A 2 3.02 15.47 10.80
C ASP A 2 3.38 14.43 9.72
N ASP A 3 4.68 14.16 9.60
CA ASP A 3 5.19 13.16 8.67
C ASP A 3 4.64 11.77 9.04
N ILE A 4 4.26 11.00 8.03
CA ILE A 4 3.93 9.58 8.16
C ILE A 4 5.22 8.80 8.40
N GLU A 5 5.20 7.93 9.40
CA GLU A 5 6.23 6.93 9.63
C GLU A 5 5.68 5.56 9.21
N LEU A 6 6.32 4.91 8.25
CA LEU A 6 5.93 3.58 7.79
C LEU A 6 6.85 2.50 8.37
N GLY A 7 6.24 1.44 8.86
CA GLY A 7 6.90 0.24 9.33
C GLY A 7 6.51 -1.02 8.56
N ILE A 8 7.37 -2.04 8.66
CA ILE A 8 7.04 -3.41 8.25
C ILE A 8 6.58 -4.17 9.50
N PRO A 9 5.35 -4.68 9.54
CA PRO A 9 4.89 -5.54 10.63
C PRO A 9 5.81 -6.76 10.81
N ALA A 10 6.23 -7.02 12.06
CA ALA A 10 7.13 -8.14 12.38
C ALA A 10 6.59 -9.49 11.86
N GLY A 11 5.28 -9.71 11.95
CA GLY A 11 4.65 -10.93 11.45
C GLY A 11 4.86 -11.20 9.95
N ILE A 12 5.06 -10.15 9.13
CA ILE A 12 5.38 -10.31 7.71
C ILE A 12 6.82 -10.79 7.55
N VAL A 13 7.76 -10.16 8.25
CA VAL A 13 9.19 -10.52 8.21
C VAL A 13 9.41 -11.93 8.77
N ASP A 14 8.75 -12.26 9.87
CA ASP A 14 8.84 -13.55 10.55
C ASP A 14 8.22 -14.69 9.73
N SER A 15 7.32 -14.37 8.78
CA SER A 15 6.74 -15.36 7.86
C SER A 15 7.70 -15.80 6.75
N LEU A 16 8.73 -15.00 6.48
CA LEU A 16 9.67 -15.28 5.41
C LEU A 16 10.57 -16.48 5.75
N PRO A 17 11.02 -17.24 4.74
CA PRO A 17 12.02 -18.29 4.94
C PRO A 17 13.31 -17.77 5.64
N PRO A 18 14.06 -18.65 6.34
CA PRO A 18 15.24 -18.25 7.11
C PRO A 18 16.35 -17.55 6.31
N ASP A 19 16.48 -17.87 5.02
CA ASP A 19 17.53 -17.34 4.13
C ASP A 19 17.04 -16.14 3.27
N SER A 20 16.02 -15.41 3.73
CA SER A 20 15.36 -14.34 2.97
C SER A 20 15.89 -12.91 3.24
N GLU A 21 17.16 -12.78 3.63
CA GLU A 21 17.76 -11.48 4.00
C GLU A 21 17.80 -10.45 2.85
N ASP A 22 17.88 -10.91 1.59
CA ASP A 22 17.74 -10.02 0.43
C ASP A 22 16.31 -9.45 0.35
N THR A 23 15.29 -10.31 0.47
CA THR A 23 13.88 -9.88 0.43
C THR A 23 13.53 -8.91 1.56
N LYS A 24 14.04 -9.16 2.78
CA LYS A 24 13.83 -8.23 3.90
C LYS A 24 14.37 -6.84 3.58
N ARG A 25 15.60 -6.77 3.05
CA ARG A 25 16.21 -5.49 2.64
C ARG A 25 15.47 -4.81 1.50
N ASP A 26 14.92 -5.57 0.55
CA ASP A 26 14.12 -5.01 -0.53
C ASP A 26 12.81 -4.40 0.00
N MET A 27 12.16 -5.07 0.96
CA MET A 27 10.95 -4.55 1.62
C MET A 27 11.26 -3.29 2.43
N GLU A 28 12.36 -3.26 3.18
CA GLU A 28 12.81 -2.08 3.94
C GLU A 28 13.07 -0.89 3.02
N GLN A 29 13.76 -1.11 1.91
CA GLN A 29 14.03 -0.06 0.92
C GLN A 29 12.75 0.45 0.26
N ALA A 30 11.82 -0.45 -0.06
CA ALA A 30 10.52 -0.10 -0.64
C ALA A 30 9.71 0.76 0.33
N VAL A 31 9.58 0.34 1.59
CA VAL A 31 8.86 1.10 2.63
C VAL A 31 9.47 2.48 2.83
N GLY A 32 10.80 2.59 2.93
CA GLY A 32 11.45 3.90 3.03
C GLY A 32 11.27 4.77 1.79
N GLY A 33 11.12 4.16 0.60
CA GLY A 33 10.76 4.86 -0.63
C GLY A 33 9.36 5.44 -0.58
N TRP A 34 8.38 4.59 -0.26
CA TRP A 34 6.97 4.97 -0.13
C TRP A 34 6.74 6.02 0.94
N GLU A 35 7.42 5.91 2.09
CA GLU A 35 7.35 6.90 3.15
C GLU A 35 7.76 8.29 2.65
N ARG A 36 8.89 8.39 1.92
CA ARG A 36 9.34 9.66 1.35
C ARG A 36 8.36 10.21 0.32
N GLU A 37 7.79 9.35 -0.52
CA GLU A 37 6.82 9.74 -1.55
C GLU A 37 5.51 10.24 -0.92
N LEU A 38 4.99 9.53 0.07
CA LEU A 38 3.79 9.92 0.82
C LEU A 38 4.01 11.24 1.57
N ASN A 39 5.14 11.40 2.25
CA ASN A 39 5.46 12.65 2.93
C ASN A 39 5.64 13.81 1.95
N ALA A 40 6.15 13.57 0.74
CA ALA A 40 6.12 14.59 -0.32
C ALA A 40 4.69 14.92 -0.76
N ALA A 41 3.82 13.92 -0.91
CA ALA A 41 2.40 14.09 -1.24
C ALA A 41 1.66 14.94 -0.20
N LEU A 42 1.96 14.75 1.10
CA LEU A 42 1.41 15.54 2.19
C LEU A 42 1.70 17.04 2.11
N ASN A 43 2.79 17.41 1.42
CA ASN A 43 3.26 18.78 1.26
C ASN A 43 2.80 19.43 -0.07
N THR A 44 1.94 18.77 -0.84
CA THR A 44 1.39 19.32 -2.09
C THR A 44 0.23 20.30 -1.84
N GLU A 45 -0.23 20.98 -2.89
CA GLU A 45 -1.41 21.86 -2.82
C GLU A 45 -2.71 21.07 -2.53
N GLU A 46 -2.78 19.80 -2.96
CA GLU A 46 -3.92 18.91 -2.77
C GLU A 46 -3.52 17.58 -2.09
N PRO A 47 -3.14 17.59 -0.80
CA PRO A 47 -2.57 16.42 -0.13
C PRO A 47 -3.48 15.18 -0.15
N ALA A 48 -4.80 15.37 0.01
CA ALA A 48 -5.75 14.27 0.05
C ALA A 48 -5.82 13.54 -1.30
N SER A 49 -5.85 14.28 -2.41
CA SER A 49 -5.87 13.71 -3.76
C SER A 49 -4.58 12.95 -4.04
N ALA A 50 -3.41 13.55 -3.74
CA ALA A 50 -2.12 12.91 -3.94
C ALA A 50 -1.95 11.63 -3.09
N VAL A 51 -2.42 11.63 -1.83
CA VAL A 51 -2.41 10.43 -0.98
C VAL A 51 -3.34 9.34 -1.54
N VAL A 52 -4.53 9.71 -2.02
CA VAL A 52 -5.46 8.75 -2.62
C VAL A 52 -4.84 8.08 -3.84
N ASP A 53 -4.10 8.80 -4.69
CA ASP A 53 -3.40 8.22 -5.83
C ASP A 53 -2.37 7.15 -5.41
N HIS A 54 -1.64 7.39 -4.31
CA HIS A 54 -0.75 6.39 -3.74
C HIS A 54 -1.51 5.18 -3.19
N ILE A 55 -2.64 5.39 -2.50
CA ILE A 55 -3.47 4.28 -1.99
C ILE A 55 -3.98 3.43 -3.16
N GLU A 56 -4.51 4.04 -4.22
CA GLU A 56 -4.96 3.33 -5.42
C GLU A 56 -3.83 2.52 -6.07
N GLN A 57 -2.60 3.05 -6.07
CA GLN A 57 -1.44 2.31 -6.54
C GLN A 57 -1.10 1.12 -5.63
N PHE A 58 -1.18 1.26 -4.32
CA PHE A 58 -0.97 0.14 -3.38
C PHE A 58 -2.08 -0.91 -3.49
N GLU A 59 -3.34 -0.51 -3.67
CA GLU A 59 -4.47 -1.40 -3.91
C GLU A 59 -4.25 -2.22 -5.18
N SER A 60 -3.87 -1.58 -6.28
CA SER A 60 -3.56 -2.27 -7.54
C SER A 60 -2.42 -3.28 -7.39
N ARG A 61 -1.36 -2.94 -6.63
CA ARG A 61 -0.26 -3.87 -6.35
C ARG A 61 -0.68 -5.02 -5.45
N TRP A 62 -1.49 -4.73 -4.45
CA TRP A 62 -2.07 -5.74 -3.56
C TRP A 62 -2.88 -6.77 -4.36
N GLU A 63 -3.77 -6.33 -5.25
CA GLU A 63 -4.56 -7.19 -6.12
C GLU A 63 -3.68 -8.06 -7.03
N ALA A 64 -2.66 -7.46 -7.64
CA ALA A 64 -1.73 -8.19 -8.51
C ALA A 64 -0.96 -9.30 -7.76
N TYR A 65 -0.54 -9.05 -6.52
CA TYR A 65 0.09 -10.09 -5.71
C TYR A 65 -0.91 -11.15 -5.25
N ASP A 66 -2.15 -10.78 -4.94
CA ASP A 66 -3.18 -11.75 -4.57
C ASP A 66 -3.51 -12.72 -5.72
N GLU A 67 -3.65 -12.19 -6.94
CA GLU A 67 -3.79 -13.00 -8.16
C GLU A 67 -2.57 -13.91 -8.35
N TYR A 68 -1.36 -13.37 -8.20
CA TYR A 68 -0.14 -14.16 -8.35
C TYR A 68 0.00 -15.27 -7.30
N VAL A 69 -0.48 -15.06 -6.07
CA VAL A 69 -0.55 -16.11 -5.03
C VAL A 69 -1.44 -17.27 -5.48
N VAL A 70 -2.58 -16.97 -6.12
CA VAL A 70 -3.48 -18.00 -6.66
C VAL A 70 -2.78 -18.80 -7.75
N GLU A 71 -2.09 -18.13 -8.68
CA GLU A 71 -1.34 -18.78 -9.76
C GLU A 71 -0.23 -19.72 -9.24
N LEU A 72 0.58 -19.25 -8.30
CA LEU A 72 1.66 -20.06 -7.71
C LEU A 72 1.13 -21.33 -7.06
N ARG A 73 0.01 -21.24 -6.33
CA ARG A 73 -0.65 -22.40 -5.73
C ARG A 73 -1.16 -23.37 -6.79
N ALA A 74 -1.72 -22.88 -7.88
CA ALA A 74 -2.19 -23.72 -8.98
C ALA A 74 -1.03 -24.50 -9.64
N TRP A 75 0.18 -23.94 -9.64
CA TRP A 75 1.39 -24.58 -10.18
C TRP A 75 2.19 -25.38 -9.13
N GLY A 76 1.68 -25.51 -7.90
CA GLY A 76 2.36 -26.21 -6.80
C GLY A 76 3.63 -25.51 -6.31
N GLN A 77 3.81 -24.23 -6.61
CA GLN A 77 4.91 -23.41 -6.11
C GLN A 77 4.56 -22.79 -4.75
N SER A 78 5.57 -22.50 -3.94
CA SER A 78 5.37 -21.81 -2.66
C SER A 78 5.04 -20.33 -2.90
N PRO A 79 3.91 -19.81 -2.39
CA PRO A 79 3.51 -18.41 -2.58
C PRO A 79 4.06 -17.47 -1.50
N ILE A 80 4.93 -17.93 -0.60
CA ILE A 80 5.25 -17.21 0.64
C ILE A 80 5.77 -15.79 0.43
N TYR A 81 6.62 -15.58 -0.57
CA TYR A 81 7.15 -14.26 -0.90
C TYR A 81 6.08 -13.32 -1.48
N ALA A 82 5.21 -13.83 -2.36
CA ALA A 82 4.12 -13.05 -2.93
C ALA A 82 3.10 -12.67 -1.85
N MET A 83 2.82 -13.57 -0.91
CA MET A 83 1.99 -13.27 0.25
C MET A 83 2.60 -12.18 1.13
N ALA A 84 3.92 -12.23 1.40
CA ALA A 84 4.58 -11.21 2.21
C ALA A 84 4.49 -9.80 1.57
N TRP A 85 4.66 -9.69 0.25
CA TRP A 85 4.49 -8.42 -0.46
C TRP A 85 3.04 -7.95 -0.51
N ARG A 86 2.09 -8.86 -0.75
CA ARG A 86 0.65 -8.54 -0.67
C ARG A 86 0.31 -7.99 0.72
N ASP A 87 0.69 -8.70 1.76
CA ASP A 87 0.37 -8.32 3.13
C ASP A 87 1.07 -7.01 3.52
N LEU A 88 2.26 -6.71 2.97
CA LEU A 88 2.93 -5.43 3.16
C LEU A 88 2.15 -4.27 2.54
N HIS A 89 1.64 -4.43 1.31
CA HIS A 89 0.79 -3.39 0.70
C HIS A 89 -0.47 -3.12 1.53
N ALA A 90 -1.14 -4.18 2.02
CA ALA A 90 -2.28 -4.02 2.92
C ALA A 90 -1.90 -3.29 4.22
N ALA A 91 -0.74 -3.63 4.80
CA ALA A 91 -0.25 -2.99 6.02
C ALA A 91 0.11 -1.51 5.82
N VAL A 92 0.67 -1.13 4.67
CA VAL A 92 0.95 0.28 4.35
C VAL A 92 -0.36 1.06 4.20
N ILE A 93 -1.35 0.51 3.50
CA ILE A 93 -2.67 1.14 3.37
C ILE A 93 -3.26 1.38 4.77
N ALA A 94 -3.27 0.36 5.64
CA ALA A 94 -3.77 0.50 7.00
C ALA A 94 -3.06 1.62 7.79
N GLN A 95 -1.72 1.69 7.70
CA GLN A 95 -0.94 2.73 8.36
C GLN A 95 -1.28 4.15 7.86
N ILE A 96 -1.57 4.31 6.56
CA ILE A 96 -2.00 5.61 6.00
C ILE A 96 -3.36 6.02 6.58
N TYR A 97 -4.32 5.08 6.67
CA TYR A 97 -5.64 5.35 7.23
C TYR A 97 -5.59 5.64 8.73
N ASP A 98 -4.67 5.02 9.47
CA ASP A 98 -4.49 5.24 10.91
C ASP A 98 -3.76 6.56 11.25
N HIS A 99 -3.24 7.29 10.27
CA HIS A 99 -2.47 8.52 10.49
C HIS A 99 -3.35 9.76 10.61
N GLU A 100 -3.35 10.38 11.79
CA GLU A 100 -4.05 11.62 12.10
C GLU A 100 -5.52 11.64 11.62
N ASP A 101 -5.87 12.60 10.75
CA ASP A 101 -7.18 12.81 10.16
C ASP A 101 -7.25 12.33 8.70
N LEU A 102 -6.26 11.56 8.23
CA LEU A 102 -6.20 11.13 6.84
C LEU A 102 -7.39 10.27 6.43
N ASP A 103 -7.89 9.38 7.29
CA ASP A 103 -9.10 8.59 7.00
C ASP A 103 -10.28 9.47 6.54
N GLU A 104 -10.60 10.52 7.31
CA GLU A 104 -11.70 11.43 6.97
C GLU A 104 -11.46 12.16 5.65
N ARG A 105 -10.23 12.59 5.41
CA ARG A 105 -9.84 13.33 4.19
C ARG A 105 -9.88 12.43 2.96
N ILE A 106 -9.37 11.20 3.08
CA ILE A 106 -9.39 10.16 2.04
C ILE A 106 -10.83 9.80 1.70
N ASN A 107 -11.67 9.54 2.70
CA ASN A 107 -13.08 9.19 2.49
C ASN A 107 -13.83 10.32 1.78
N ARG A 108 -13.57 11.58 2.13
CA ARG A 108 -14.17 12.73 1.44
C ARG A 108 -13.72 12.82 -0.02
N GLU A 109 -12.43 12.65 -0.28
CA GLU A 109 -11.84 12.71 -1.63
C GLU A 109 -12.37 11.58 -2.52
N ARG A 110 -12.33 10.33 -2.06
CA ARG A 110 -12.87 9.19 -2.82
C ARG A 110 -14.36 9.35 -3.13
N ASN A 111 -15.14 9.84 -2.18
CA ASN A 111 -16.57 10.15 -2.42
C ASN A 111 -16.73 11.25 -3.48
N ALA A 112 -15.89 12.29 -3.48
CA ALA A 112 -15.91 13.33 -4.50
C ALA A 112 -15.58 12.77 -5.90
N ARG A 113 -14.56 11.90 -6.01
CA ARG A 113 -14.19 11.21 -7.26
C ARG A 113 -15.33 10.35 -7.81
N ILE A 114 -15.98 9.55 -6.96
CA ILE A 114 -17.14 8.72 -7.35
C ILE A 114 -18.28 9.59 -7.90
N VAL A 115 -18.55 10.73 -7.26
CA VAL A 115 -19.57 11.67 -7.71
C VAL A 115 -19.19 12.29 -9.06
N ASP A 116 -17.94 12.72 -9.24
CA ASP A 116 -17.47 13.28 -10.53
C ASP A 116 -17.57 12.26 -11.66
N ASP A 117 -17.10 11.03 -11.43
CA ASP A 117 -17.17 9.94 -12.42
C ASP A 117 -18.60 9.53 -12.76
N GLY A 118 -19.52 9.56 -11.77
CA GLY A 118 -20.94 9.28 -11.98
C GLY A 118 -21.73 10.40 -12.67
N ILE A 119 -21.20 11.64 -12.70
CA ILE A 119 -21.82 12.80 -13.35
C ILE A 119 -21.38 12.96 -14.80
N ARG A 120 -20.29 12.30 -15.25
CA ARG A 120 -19.88 12.29 -16.65
C ARG A 120 -20.93 11.57 -17.51
N PRO A 121 -21.68 12.26 -18.40
CA PRO A 121 -22.55 11.58 -19.34
C PRO A 121 -21.67 10.86 -20.37
N GLY A 122 -21.81 9.54 -20.45
CA GLY A 122 -21.23 8.73 -21.53
C GLY A 122 -21.85 9.04 -22.90
#